data_AF-A0A849TZ24-F1
#
_entry.id   AF-A0A849TZ24-F1
#
_cell.length_a   1.000
_cell.length_b   1.000
_cell.length_c   1.000
_cell.angle_alpha   90.00
_cell.angle_beta   90.00
_cell.angle_gamma   90.00
#
_symmetry.space_group_name_H-M   'P 1'
#
loop_
_entity.id
_entity.type
_entity.pdbx_description
1 polymer ?
#
loop_
_entity_poly.entity_id
_entity_poly.type
_entity_poly.pdbx_seq_one_letter_code
_entity_poly.pdbx_strand_id
1 'polypeptide(L)'
;MTGMLASVNSLIEARLALTMEVDIIDLKQPNQGALGALEIDQINEIVAYVNKACPVSATIGDLPLDPVTIFNAVENVVNTGVDYVKIGFFPDGDWLATLQKLHEKTNDWKEHYQCQLIAVLFADSEPDLALLTALKNHGFSGVMLDTINKQQGSLTQLMTATAIAQFVNAAKKHQLLCGLAGSLKIEDIARLLPYQPDYLGFRGALCNDHVRTAQLSETAISNIKRAMAREVAA
;
A
#
# COMPACT_ATOMS: atom_id res chain seq x y z
N MET A 1 0.42 -9.45 -14.61
CA MET A 1 1.44 -10.04 -13.74
C MET A 1 1.41 -9.27 -12.43
N THR A 2 1.49 -9.94 -11.28
CA THR A 2 1.48 -9.27 -9.95
C THR A 2 2.82 -8.59 -9.69
N GLY A 3 2.80 -7.30 -9.37
CA GLY A 3 3.99 -6.50 -9.07
C GLY A 3 4.45 -6.60 -7.60
N MET A 4 5.72 -6.28 -7.37
CA MET A 4 6.34 -6.15 -6.06
C MET A 4 6.32 -4.69 -5.60
N LEU A 5 5.67 -4.44 -4.46
CA LEU A 5 5.73 -3.18 -3.75
C LEU A 5 6.71 -3.28 -2.58
N ALA A 6 7.69 -2.38 -2.55
CA ALA A 6 8.68 -2.29 -1.48
C ALA A 6 8.42 -1.05 -0.60
N SER A 7 8.09 -1.26 0.66
CA SER A 7 7.98 -0.15 1.61
C SER A 7 9.37 0.29 2.09
N VAL A 8 9.68 1.58 1.88
CA VAL A 8 10.93 2.24 2.24
C VAL A 8 10.67 3.38 3.22
N ASN A 9 11.65 3.69 4.09
CA ASN A 9 11.52 4.77 5.07
C ASN A 9 12.57 5.89 4.94
N SER A 10 13.40 5.84 3.90
CA SER A 10 14.47 6.82 3.68
C SER A 10 14.90 6.87 2.22
N LEU A 11 15.60 7.94 1.84
CA LEU A 11 16.19 8.08 0.51
C LEU A 11 17.19 6.96 0.18
N ILE A 12 17.94 6.48 1.17
CA ILE A 12 18.90 5.38 0.98
C ILE A 12 18.15 4.09 0.57
N GLU A 13 17.06 3.77 1.26
CA GLU A 13 16.25 2.60 0.92
C GLU A 13 15.52 2.77 -0.43
N ALA A 14 15.02 3.98 -0.73
CA ALA A 14 14.40 4.29 -2.02
C ALA A 14 15.39 4.13 -3.19
N ARG A 15 16.65 4.57 -3.02
CA ARG A 15 17.74 4.36 -3.97
C ARG A 15 17.99 2.88 -4.23
N LEU A 16 18.06 2.08 -3.16
CA LEU A 16 18.25 0.64 -3.27
C LEU A 16 17.06 0.00 -4.00
N ALA A 17 15.83 0.31 -3.61
CA ALA A 17 14.63 -0.24 -4.23
C ALA A 17 14.56 0.10 -5.73
N LEU A 18 14.93 1.33 -6.11
CA LEU A 18 14.98 1.76 -7.51
C LEU A 18 16.05 1.00 -8.31
N THR A 19 17.28 0.88 -7.79
CA THR A 19 18.36 0.10 -8.42
C THR A 19 17.99 -1.37 -8.59
N MET A 20 17.22 -1.91 -7.63
CA MET A 20 16.72 -3.28 -7.66
C MET A 20 15.48 -3.46 -8.54
N GLU A 21 15.02 -2.40 -9.22
CA GLU A 21 13.87 -2.40 -10.13
C GLU A 21 12.61 -3.00 -9.49
N VAL A 22 12.24 -2.52 -8.30
CA VAL A 22 10.93 -2.87 -7.72
C VAL A 22 9.82 -2.22 -8.54
N ASP A 23 8.63 -2.81 -8.55
CA ASP A 23 7.52 -2.33 -9.38
C ASP A 23 6.82 -1.09 -8.78
N ILE A 24 6.82 -0.95 -7.45
CA ILE A 24 6.29 0.22 -6.72
C ILE A 24 7.17 0.51 -5.50
N ILE A 25 7.61 1.76 -5.35
CA ILE A 25 8.26 2.26 -4.13
C ILE A 25 7.19 2.87 -3.22
N ASP A 26 7.08 2.39 -1.98
CA ASP A 26 6.06 2.83 -1.03
C ASP A 26 6.69 3.51 0.19
N LEU A 27 6.42 4.80 0.35
CA LEU A 27 6.98 5.63 1.40
C LEU A 27 6.14 5.49 2.67
N LYS A 28 6.73 4.93 3.72
CA LYS A 28 6.09 4.85 5.04
C LYS A 28 7.09 4.81 6.19
N GLN A 29 6.66 5.29 7.35
CA GLN A 29 7.42 5.28 8.59
C GLN A 29 6.98 4.15 9.52
N PRO A 30 7.69 2.99 9.55
CA PRO A 30 7.30 1.86 10.39
C PRO A 30 7.33 2.16 11.90
N ASN A 31 8.09 3.17 12.33
CA ASN A 31 8.14 3.59 13.74
C ASN A 31 6.90 4.39 14.20
N GLN A 32 6.05 4.80 13.27
CA GLN A 32 4.84 5.61 13.54
C GLN A 32 3.55 4.84 13.26
N GLY A 33 3.56 3.51 13.46
CA GLY A 33 2.37 2.67 13.32
C GLY A 33 2.35 1.79 12.07
N ALA A 34 1.17 1.34 11.66
CA ALA A 34 0.98 0.38 10.57
C ALA A 34 1.22 1.01 9.19
N LEU A 35 0.71 2.24 9.01
CA LEU A 35 0.77 3.10 7.84
C LEU A 35 1.36 4.49 8.17
N GLY A 36 2.21 4.59 9.19
CA GLY A 36 2.90 5.83 9.57
C GLY A 36 3.50 6.58 8.36
N ALA A 37 3.45 7.91 8.38
CA ALA A 37 3.89 8.75 7.25
C ALA A 37 5.36 9.16 7.39
N LEU A 38 6.03 9.39 6.26
CA LEU A 38 7.27 10.18 6.27
C LEU A 38 6.94 11.67 6.29
N GLU A 39 7.91 12.49 6.71
CA GLU A 39 7.79 13.94 6.64
C GLU A 39 7.68 14.41 5.19
N ILE A 40 6.91 15.48 4.93
CA ILE A 40 6.62 15.97 3.57
C ILE A 40 7.90 16.33 2.80
N ASP A 41 8.87 16.96 3.45
CA ASP A 41 10.17 17.30 2.82
C ASP A 41 10.94 16.05 2.39
N GLN A 42 10.84 14.97 3.17
CA GLN A 42 11.47 13.70 2.82
C GLN A 42 10.75 13.00 1.66
N ILE A 43 9.42 13.09 1.59
CA ILE A 43 8.65 12.60 0.45
C ILE A 43 9.06 13.36 -0.82
N ASN A 44 9.12 14.70 -0.76
CA ASN A 44 9.57 15.54 -1.88
C ASN A 44 10.98 15.17 -2.35
N GLU A 45 11.92 14.97 -1.43
CA GLU A 45 13.29 14.56 -1.75
C GLU A 45 13.31 13.21 -2.49
N ILE A 46 12.54 12.23 -2.01
CA ILE A 46 12.49 10.90 -2.62
C ILE A 46 11.78 10.94 -3.97
N VAL A 47 10.65 11.63 -4.11
CA VAL A 47 9.95 11.78 -5.40
C VAL A 47 10.83 12.45 -6.43
N ALA A 48 11.52 13.54 -6.06
CA ALA A 48 12.46 14.24 -6.94
C ALA A 48 13.62 13.33 -7.37
N TYR A 49 14.11 12.47 -6.46
CA TYR A 49 15.16 11.51 -6.80
C TYR A 49 14.68 10.40 -7.73
N VAL A 50 13.52 9.80 -7.45
CA VAL A 50 12.94 8.72 -8.29
C VAL A 50 12.58 9.24 -9.67
N ASN A 51 12.14 10.49 -9.78
CA ASN A 51 11.93 11.20 -11.05
C ASN A 51 11.16 10.37 -12.10
N LYS A 52 10.02 9.81 -11.68
CA LYS A 52 9.11 8.98 -12.50
C LYS A 52 9.74 7.69 -13.08
N ALA A 53 10.92 7.27 -12.64
CA ALA A 53 11.53 6.01 -13.04
C ALA A 53 10.82 4.77 -12.45
N CYS A 54 10.08 4.95 -11.35
CA CYS A 54 9.25 3.93 -10.70
C CYS A 54 8.03 4.64 -10.07
N PRO A 55 6.83 4.05 -10.10
CA PRO A 55 5.69 4.58 -9.36
C PRO A 55 5.98 4.73 -7.86
N VAL A 56 5.67 5.90 -7.31
CA VAL A 56 5.83 6.20 -5.89
C VAL A 56 4.47 6.26 -5.21
N SER A 57 4.30 5.48 -4.15
CA SER A 57 3.16 5.52 -3.23
C SER A 57 3.60 6.15 -1.91
N ALA A 58 2.73 6.87 -1.21
CA ALA A 58 2.99 7.32 0.16
C ALA A 58 1.75 7.19 1.04
N THR A 59 1.95 6.81 2.31
CA THR A 59 0.89 6.79 3.32
C THR A 59 0.71 8.16 3.97
N ILE A 60 -0.53 8.50 4.36
CA ILE A 60 -0.83 9.74 5.10
C ILE A 60 -0.66 9.62 6.62
N GLY A 61 -0.31 8.43 7.13
CA GLY A 61 -0.19 8.15 8.55
C GLY A 61 -1.36 7.34 9.12
N ASP A 62 -1.20 6.91 10.37
CA ASP A 62 -2.27 6.27 11.17
C ASP A 62 -3.20 7.35 11.73
N LEU A 63 -4.05 7.90 10.86
CA LEU A 63 -4.96 8.99 11.20
C LEU A 63 -6.38 8.49 11.50
N PRO A 64 -7.13 9.15 12.40
CA PRO A 64 -8.55 8.90 12.54
C PRO A 64 -9.24 9.21 11.22
N LEU A 65 -10.25 8.40 10.87
CA LEU A 65 -11.00 8.56 9.64
C LEU A 65 -12.04 9.69 9.80
N ASP A 66 -11.52 10.91 9.91
CA ASP A 66 -12.22 12.18 10.01
C ASP A 66 -12.10 12.96 8.69
N PRO A 67 -13.20 13.53 8.14
CA PRO A 67 -13.18 14.11 6.80
C PRO A 67 -12.17 15.23 6.60
N VAL A 68 -12.02 16.15 7.56
CA VAL A 68 -11.13 17.31 7.43
C VAL A 68 -9.67 16.88 7.61
N THR A 69 -9.42 16.03 8.61
CA THR A 69 -8.09 15.49 8.91
C THR A 69 -7.52 14.72 7.72
N ILE A 70 -8.31 13.80 7.17
CA ILE A 70 -7.90 12.97 6.04
C ILE A 70 -7.73 13.82 4.78
N PHE A 71 -8.66 14.73 4.50
CA PHE A 71 -8.56 15.61 3.32
C PHE A 71 -7.26 16.41 3.32
N ASN A 72 -6.94 17.09 4.42
CA ASN A 72 -5.73 17.92 4.52
C ASN A 72 -4.45 17.07 4.38
N ALA A 73 -4.43 15.89 4.99
CA ALA A 73 -3.29 14.98 4.90
C ALA A 73 -3.10 14.44 3.48
N VAL A 74 -4.18 14.07 2.79
CA VAL A 74 -4.14 13.65 1.38
C VAL A 74 -3.67 14.79 0.50
N GLU A 75 -4.22 16.00 0.65
CA GLU A 75 -3.83 17.17 -0.15
C GLU A 75 -2.33 17.47 -0.02
N ASN A 76 -1.79 17.42 1.20
CA ASN A 76 -0.36 17.60 1.44
C ASN A 76 0.49 16.55 0.73
N VAL A 77 0.11 15.27 0.78
CA VAL A 77 0.87 14.19 0.13
C VAL A 77 0.72 14.26 -1.40
N VAL A 78 -0.46 14.55 -1.95
CA VAL A 78 -0.66 14.73 -3.40
C VAL A 78 0.28 15.83 -3.94
N ASN A 79 0.42 16.94 -3.22
CA ASN A 79 1.28 18.06 -3.61
C ASN A 79 2.78 17.71 -3.68
N THR A 80 3.19 16.54 -3.18
CA THR A 80 4.58 16.07 -3.31
C THR A 80 4.88 15.40 -4.65
N GLY A 81 3.86 15.09 -5.45
CA GLY A 81 4.00 14.48 -6.77
C GLY A 81 4.09 12.95 -6.78
N VAL A 82 3.71 12.29 -5.68
CA VAL A 82 3.50 10.83 -5.65
C VAL A 82 2.42 10.40 -6.64
N ASP A 83 2.51 9.16 -7.13
CA ASP A 83 1.53 8.58 -8.05
C ASP A 83 0.33 7.97 -7.29
N TYR A 84 0.56 7.53 -6.05
CA TYR A 84 -0.47 6.96 -5.19
C TYR A 84 -0.43 7.54 -3.77
N VAL A 85 -1.60 7.89 -3.23
CA VAL A 85 -1.79 8.17 -1.81
C VAL A 85 -2.55 7.03 -1.15
N LYS A 86 -1.97 6.48 -0.08
CA LYS A 86 -2.57 5.41 0.73
C LYS A 86 -3.21 5.96 1.99
N ILE A 87 -4.48 5.60 2.17
CA ILE A 87 -5.32 6.05 3.28
C ILE A 87 -5.74 4.82 4.09
N GLY A 88 -5.43 4.79 5.38
CA GLY A 88 -5.89 3.74 6.28
C GLY A 88 -7.35 3.95 6.65
N PHE A 89 -8.19 2.95 6.39
CA PHE A 89 -9.59 2.91 6.82
C PHE A 89 -9.66 2.20 8.17
N PHE A 90 -9.16 2.87 9.21
CA PHE A 90 -9.21 2.37 10.58
C PHE A 90 -10.66 2.31 11.07
N PRO A 91 -11.00 1.39 12.00
CA PRO A 91 -12.32 1.32 12.60
C PRO A 91 -12.76 2.63 13.28
N ASP A 92 -14.06 2.75 13.54
CA ASP A 92 -14.68 3.78 14.39
C ASP A 92 -14.67 5.24 13.88
N GLY A 93 -14.42 5.48 12.58
CA GLY A 93 -14.54 6.81 11.97
C GLY A 93 -15.67 6.97 10.94
N ASP A 94 -15.91 8.22 10.52
CA ASP A 94 -16.94 8.56 9.54
C ASP A 94 -16.39 8.38 8.12
N TRP A 95 -16.29 7.12 7.71
CA TRP A 95 -15.78 6.76 6.40
C TRP A 95 -16.61 7.40 5.27
N LEU A 96 -17.94 7.49 5.42
CA LEU A 96 -18.80 7.99 4.35
C LEU A 96 -18.63 9.49 4.14
N ALA A 97 -18.64 10.29 5.21
CA ALA A 97 -18.37 11.73 5.10
C ALA A 97 -16.93 11.98 4.60
N THR A 98 -15.98 11.13 4.98
CA THR A 98 -14.59 11.22 4.49
C THR A 98 -14.52 11.00 2.99
N LEU A 99 -15.20 9.96 2.47
CA LEU A 99 -15.28 9.70 1.03
C LEU A 99 -15.93 10.87 0.27
N GLN A 100 -17.03 11.41 0.81
CA GLN A 100 -17.71 12.57 0.21
C GLN A 100 -16.78 13.78 0.14
N LYS A 101 -16.03 14.05 1.21
CA LYS A 101 -15.09 15.18 1.25
C LYS A 101 -13.93 15.02 0.27
N LEU A 102 -13.33 13.84 0.17
CA LEU A 102 -12.26 13.55 -0.79
C LEU A 102 -12.76 13.66 -2.23
N HIS A 103 -13.99 13.22 -2.50
CA HIS A 103 -14.57 13.23 -3.84
C HIS A 103 -14.62 14.64 -4.47
N GLU A 104 -14.70 15.69 -3.66
CA GLU A 104 -14.63 17.09 -4.11
C GLU A 104 -13.35 17.40 -4.92
N LYS A 105 -12.26 16.65 -4.67
CA LYS A 105 -10.93 16.88 -5.26
C LYS A 105 -10.34 15.69 -6.01
N THR A 106 -10.90 14.49 -5.90
CA THR A 106 -10.31 13.28 -6.51
C THR A 106 -10.07 13.42 -8.03
N ASN A 107 -10.96 14.08 -8.77
CA ASN A 107 -10.75 14.28 -10.21
C ASN A 107 -9.64 15.30 -10.51
N ASP A 108 -9.57 16.40 -9.75
CA ASP A 108 -8.50 17.41 -9.82
C ASP A 108 -7.13 16.77 -9.58
N TRP A 109 -7.00 15.94 -8.53
CA TRP A 109 -5.77 15.20 -8.24
C TRP A 109 -5.37 14.23 -9.36
N LYS A 110 -6.33 13.57 -10.01
CA LYS A 110 -6.03 12.68 -11.14
C LYS A 110 -5.60 13.43 -12.40
N GLU A 111 -6.29 14.51 -12.73
CA GLU A 111 -6.07 15.24 -14.00
C GLU A 111 -4.83 16.14 -13.93
N HIS A 112 -4.61 16.80 -12.80
CA HIS A 112 -3.55 17.80 -12.66
C HIS A 112 -2.29 17.28 -11.97
N TYR A 113 -2.41 16.30 -11.07
CA TYR A 113 -1.27 15.74 -10.33
C TYR A 113 -0.93 14.30 -10.77
N GLN A 114 -1.77 13.68 -11.61
CA GLN A 114 -1.66 12.26 -11.99
C GLN A 114 -1.66 11.33 -10.77
N CYS A 115 -2.22 11.78 -9.66
CA CYS A 115 -2.21 11.07 -8.39
C CYS A 115 -3.53 10.31 -8.17
N GLN A 116 -3.43 9.10 -7.64
CA GLN A 116 -4.55 8.21 -7.42
C GLN A 116 -4.68 7.80 -5.95
N LEU A 117 -5.91 7.55 -5.50
CA LEU A 117 -6.17 7.17 -4.10
C LEU A 117 -6.29 5.65 -3.97
N ILE A 118 -5.63 5.10 -2.94
CA ILE A 118 -5.68 3.69 -2.54
C ILE A 118 -6.21 3.62 -1.10
N ALA A 119 -7.29 2.87 -0.90
CA ALA A 119 -7.81 2.60 0.44
C ALA A 119 -7.13 1.34 1.02
N VAL A 120 -6.55 1.48 2.21
CA VAL A 120 -5.95 0.35 2.94
C VAL A 120 -6.96 -0.11 4.00
N LEU A 121 -7.38 -1.37 3.86
CA LEU A 121 -8.29 -2.07 4.75
C LEU A 121 -7.49 -3.09 5.57
N PHE A 122 -7.98 -3.39 6.77
CA PHE A 122 -7.18 -4.15 7.73
C PHE A 122 -7.72 -5.55 7.95
N ALA A 123 -6.88 -6.55 7.70
CA ALA A 123 -7.18 -7.97 7.89
C ALA A 123 -7.64 -8.29 9.32
N ASP A 124 -7.03 -7.63 10.31
CA ASP A 124 -7.33 -7.80 11.73
C ASP A 124 -8.70 -7.24 12.15
N SER A 125 -9.41 -6.57 11.23
CA SER A 125 -10.69 -5.89 11.49
C SER A 125 -11.83 -6.40 10.61
N GLU A 126 -11.64 -7.51 9.87
CA GLU A 126 -12.65 -8.14 9.01
C GLU A 126 -13.42 -7.14 8.13
N PRO A 127 -12.76 -6.52 7.13
CA PRO A 127 -13.32 -5.36 6.45
C PRO A 127 -14.57 -5.70 5.64
N ASP A 128 -15.60 -4.86 5.74
CA ASP A 128 -16.83 -5.00 4.99
C ASP A 128 -16.59 -4.74 3.49
N LEU A 129 -16.81 -5.77 2.66
CA LEU A 129 -16.63 -5.68 1.21
C LEU A 129 -17.64 -4.74 0.54
N ALA A 130 -18.76 -4.41 1.18
CA ALA A 130 -19.70 -3.42 0.67
C ALA A 130 -19.04 -2.04 0.47
N LEU A 131 -18.00 -1.73 1.25
CA LEU A 131 -17.23 -0.49 1.16
C LEU A 131 -16.57 -0.30 -0.22
N LEU A 132 -16.21 -1.38 -0.92
CA LEU A 132 -15.54 -1.29 -2.23
C LEU A 132 -16.41 -0.58 -3.29
N THR A 133 -17.74 -0.75 -3.21
CA THR A 133 -18.66 -0.04 -4.10
C THR A 133 -18.59 1.46 -3.85
N ALA A 134 -18.62 1.87 -2.57
CA ALA A 134 -18.54 3.27 -2.20
C ALA A 134 -17.19 3.88 -2.59
N LEU A 135 -16.09 3.18 -2.34
CA LEU A 135 -14.74 3.60 -2.73
C LEU A 135 -14.63 3.87 -4.22
N LYS A 136 -15.10 2.93 -5.05
CA LYS A 136 -15.09 3.09 -6.51
C LYS A 136 -15.90 4.32 -6.95
N ASN A 137 -17.10 4.49 -6.39
CA ASN A 137 -17.98 5.61 -6.74
C ASN A 137 -17.42 6.97 -6.32
N HIS A 138 -16.59 7.04 -5.28
CA HIS A 138 -15.93 8.27 -4.83
C HIS A 138 -14.56 8.50 -5.47
N GLY A 139 -14.20 7.67 -6.46
CA GLY A 139 -13.03 7.89 -7.31
C GLY A 139 -11.75 7.23 -6.83
N PHE A 140 -11.78 6.32 -5.85
CA PHE A 140 -10.60 5.51 -5.53
C PHE A 140 -10.22 4.65 -6.73
N SER A 141 -8.90 4.49 -6.94
CA SER A 141 -8.35 3.65 -8.01
C SER A 141 -8.00 2.26 -7.53
N GLY A 142 -7.85 2.06 -6.22
CA GLY A 142 -7.49 0.76 -5.67
C GLY A 142 -7.80 0.58 -4.20
N VAL A 143 -7.67 -0.67 -3.78
CA VAL A 143 -7.79 -1.14 -2.40
C VAL A 143 -6.61 -2.05 -2.08
N MET A 144 -6.27 -2.12 -0.79
CA MET A 144 -5.19 -2.95 -0.30
C MET A 144 -5.57 -3.56 1.04
N LEU A 145 -5.25 -4.84 1.26
CA LEU A 145 -5.25 -5.43 2.61
C LEU A 145 -3.88 -5.25 3.26
N ASP A 146 -3.84 -4.84 4.52
CA ASP A 146 -2.66 -4.88 5.39
C ASP A 146 -3.09 -5.29 6.82
N THR A 147 -2.15 -5.37 7.75
CA THR A 147 -2.41 -5.63 9.18
C THR A 147 -2.17 -4.38 10.01
N ILE A 148 -2.94 -4.16 11.08
CA ILE A 148 -2.64 -3.15 12.10
C ILE A 148 -1.59 -3.72 13.04
N ASN A 149 -1.88 -4.89 13.63
CA ASN A 149 -1.03 -5.49 14.64
C ASN A 149 0.06 -6.35 13.98
N LYS A 150 1.26 -5.79 13.89
CA LYS A 150 2.40 -6.46 13.24
C LYS A 150 2.92 -7.69 14.00
N GLN A 151 2.39 -8.01 15.19
CA GLN A 151 2.76 -9.18 16.00
C GLN A 151 1.79 -10.36 15.86
N GLN A 152 0.63 -10.18 15.22
CA GLN A 152 -0.40 -11.23 15.12
C GLN A 152 -0.17 -12.23 13.98
N GLY A 153 0.84 -11.99 13.13
CA GLY A 153 1.21 -12.87 12.02
C GLY A 153 1.09 -12.18 10.67
N SER A 154 1.29 -12.96 9.60
CA SER A 154 1.07 -12.51 8.22
C SER A 154 -0.41 -12.58 7.83
N LEU A 155 -0.76 -11.90 6.74
CA LEU A 155 -2.11 -11.92 6.18
C LEU A 155 -2.67 -13.35 6.01
N THR A 156 -1.85 -14.29 5.54
CA THR A 156 -2.29 -15.68 5.32
C THR A 156 -2.50 -16.47 6.61
N GLN A 157 -1.99 -15.97 7.73
CA GLN A 157 -2.21 -16.53 9.07
C GLN A 157 -3.45 -15.94 9.73
N LEU A 158 -3.85 -14.73 9.34
CA LEU A 158 -4.96 -13.99 9.93
C LEU A 158 -6.27 -14.16 9.17
N MET A 159 -6.19 -14.26 7.84
CA MET A 159 -7.35 -14.43 6.97
C MET A 159 -7.34 -15.79 6.30
N THR A 160 -8.54 -16.37 6.16
CA THR A 160 -8.71 -17.61 5.40
C THR A 160 -8.46 -17.37 3.91
N ALA A 161 -8.02 -18.43 3.22
CA ALA A 161 -7.91 -18.47 1.76
C ALA A 161 -9.18 -17.97 1.06
N THR A 162 -10.35 -18.37 1.56
CA THR A 162 -11.66 -17.96 1.02
C THR A 162 -11.88 -16.45 1.18
N ALA A 163 -11.58 -15.88 2.34
CA ALA A 163 -11.77 -14.44 2.59
C ALA A 163 -10.85 -13.59 1.72
N ILE A 164 -9.57 -14.00 1.58
CA ILE A 164 -8.61 -13.33 0.69
C ILE A 164 -9.10 -13.40 -0.77
N ALA A 165 -9.54 -14.57 -1.23
CA ALA A 165 -10.08 -14.73 -2.59
C ALA A 165 -11.32 -13.85 -2.83
N GLN A 166 -12.23 -13.77 -1.86
CA GLN A 166 -13.42 -12.93 -1.93
C GLN A 166 -13.06 -11.45 -2.04
N PHE A 167 -12.10 -10.97 -1.25
CA PHE A 167 -11.60 -9.60 -1.32
C PHE A 167 -11.03 -9.27 -2.70
N VAL A 168 -10.11 -10.10 -3.21
CA VAL A 168 -9.47 -9.88 -4.52
C VAL A 168 -10.51 -9.90 -5.65
N ASN A 169 -11.46 -10.84 -5.62
CA ASN A 169 -12.53 -10.92 -6.62
C ASN A 169 -13.47 -9.71 -6.56
N ALA A 170 -13.78 -9.21 -5.37
CA ALA A 170 -14.58 -7.99 -5.20
C ALA A 170 -13.86 -6.77 -5.78
N ALA A 171 -12.56 -6.59 -5.49
CA ALA A 171 -11.77 -5.50 -6.05
C ALA A 171 -11.75 -5.55 -7.59
N LYS A 172 -11.52 -6.74 -8.17
CA LYS A 172 -11.57 -6.96 -9.63
C LYS A 172 -12.93 -6.62 -10.24
N LYS A 173 -14.03 -7.05 -9.61
CA LYS A 173 -15.39 -6.74 -10.06
C LYS A 173 -15.65 -5.23 -10.15
N HIS A 174 -15.06 -4.46 -9.24
CA HIS A 174 -15.14 -3.00 -9.22
C HIS A 174 -14.08 -2.29 -10.07
N GLN A 175 -13.21 -3.04 -10.76
CA GLN A 175 -12.09 -2.50 -11.52
C GLN A 175 -11.22 -1.58 -10.64
N LEU A 176 -10.89 -2.07 -9.44
CA LEU A 176 -9.98 -1.46 -8.50
C LEU A 176 -8.67 -2.22 -8.53
N LEU A 177 -7.54 -1.51 -8.52
CA LEU A 177 -6.24 -2.12 -8.24
C LEU A 177 -6.31 -2.81 -6.87
N CYS A 178 -5.75 -4.00 -6.75
CA CYS A 178 -5.81 -4.82 -5.55
C CYS A 178 -4.41 -5.16 -5.04
N GLY A 179 -4.05 -4.58 -3.88
CA GLY A 179 -2.83 -4.90 -3.15
C GLY A 179 -3.06 -5.89 -2.00
N LEU A 180 -2.10 -6.78 -1.74
CA LEU A 180 -2.08 -7.57 -0.50
C LEU A 180 -0.74 -7.36 0.23
N ALA A 181 -0.80 -7.00 1.51
CA ALA A 181 0.34 -6.94 2.42
C ALA A 181 -0.09 -7.46 3.80
N GLY A 182 0.63 -7.09 4.86
CA GLY A 182 0.41 -7.61 6.21
C GLY A 182 1.46 -8.67 6.55
N SER A 183 2.60 -8.20 7.06
CA SER A 183 3.74 -9.04 7.51
C SER A 183 4.09 -10.21 6.58
N LEU A 184 3.93 -10.02 5.26
CA LEU A 184 4.16 -11.07 4.27
C LEU A 184 5.60 -11.57 4.31
N LYS A 185 5.75 -12.88 4.13
CA LYS A 185 7.03 -13.58 4.01
C LYS A 185 7.16 -14.23 2.64
N ILE A 186 8.33 -14.80 2.35
CA ILE A 186 8.60 -15.45 1.06
C ILE A 186 7.67 -16.63 0.81
N GLU A 187 7.32 -17.39 1.85
CA GLU A 187 6.40 -18.52 1.79
C GLU A 187 4.93 -18.14 1.51
N ASP A 188 4.56 -16.87 1.73
CA ASP A 188 3.22 -16.38 1.45
C ASP A 188 2.99 -16.15 -0.05
N ILE A 189 4.06 -15.94 -0.82
CA ILE A 189 3.99 -15.60 -2.26
C ILE A 189 3.26 -16.69 -3.04
N ALA A 190 3.65 -17.96 -2.87
CA ALA A 190 3.04 -19.10 -3.56
C ALA A 190 1.56 -19.28 -3.19
N ARG A 191 1.14 -18.80 -2.01
CA ARG A 191 -0.26 -18.86 -1.56
C ARG A 191 -1.09 -17.70 -2.13
N LEU A 192 -0.48 -16.54 -2.36
CA LEU A 192 -1.20 -15.32 -2.73
C LEU A 192 -1.25 -15.08 -4.24
N LEU A 193 -0.22 -15.47 -4.99
CA LEU A 193 -0.18 -15.29 -6.44
C LEU A 193 -1.33 -15.96 -7.20
N PRO A 194 -1.83 -17.15 -6.81
CA PRO A 194 -2.99 -17.76 -7.49
C PRO A 194 -4.26 -16.90 -7.46
N TYR A 195 -4.41 -15.99 -6.49
CA TYR A 195 -5.53 -15.04 -6.47
C TYR A 195 -5.36 -13.90 -7.48
N GLN A 196 -4.16 -13.74 -8.05
CA GLN A 196 -3.78 -12.69 -8.99
C GLN A 196 -4.13 -11.28 -8.49
N PRO A 197 -3.60 -10.85 -7.33
CA PRO A 197 -3.64 -9.43 -6.96
C PRO A 197 -2.77 -8.62 -7.95
N ASP A 198 -2.97 -7.31 -8.02
CA ASP A 198 -2.14 -6.44 -8.86
C ASP A 198 -0.75 -6.26 -8.27
N TYR A 199 -0.61 -6.26 -6.94
CA TYR A 199 0.69 -6.21 -6.27
C TYR A 199 0.71 -6.86 -4.88
N LEU A 200 1.90 -7.30 -4.46
CA LEU A 200 2.19 -7.74 -3.09
C LEU A 200 3.13 -6.73 -2.40
N GLY A 201 2.79 -6.33 -1.17
CA GLY A 201 3.54 -5.33 -0.41
C GLY A 201 4.43 -5.93 0.67
N PHE A 202 5.70 -5.55 0.68
CA PHE A 202 6.69 -6.07 1.62
C PHE A 202 7.45 -4.95 2.34
N ARG A 203 7.72 -5.18 3.63
CA ARG A 203 8.66 -4.38 4.44
C ARG A 203 9.61 -5.29 5.19
N GLY A 204 9.09 -6.00 6.20
CA GLY A 204 9.89 -6.89 7.06
C GLY A 204 10.68 -7.92 6.26
N ALA A 205 10.05 -8.57 5.28
CA ALA A 205 10.72 -9.53 4.40
C ALA A 205 11.86 -8.94 3.54
N LEU A 206 11.95 -7.61 3.42
CA LEU A 206 13.00 -6.92 2.68
C LEU A 206 14.10 -6.37 3.60
N CYS A 207 13.89 -6.35 4.91
CA CYS A 207 14.83 -5.82 5.89
C CYS A 207 15.83 -6.88 6.36
N ASN A 208 17.00 -6.42 6.85
CA ASN A 208 17.93 -7.27 7.60
C ASN A 208 17.23 -7.94 8.79
N ASP A 209 17.54 -9.23 9.00
CA ASP A 209 16.98 -10.09 10.06
C ASP A 209 15.44 -10.10 10.12
N HIS A 210 14.78 -9.74 9.03
CA HIS A 210 13.33 -9.57 8.94
C HIS A 210 12.72 -8.53 9.90
N VAL A 211 13.55 -7.63 10.42
CA VAL A 211 13.13 -6.57 11.35
C VAL A 211 12.65 -5.36 10.56
N ARG A 212 11.33 -5.09 10.56
CA ARG A 212 10.70 -4.00 9.77
C ARG A 212 11.22 -2.58 10.03
N THR A 213 11.97 -2.36 11.10
CA THR A 213 12.58 -1.07 11.46
C THR A 213 14.05 -0.99 11.06
N ALA A 214 14.68 -2.11 10.68
CA ALA A 214 16.04 -2.17 10.17
C ALA A 214 16.11 -1.74 8.70
N GLN A 215 17.32 -1.55 8.19
CA GLN A 215 17.53 -1.20 6.78
C GLN A 215 17.12 -2.33 5.84
N LEU A 216 16.69 -1.95 4.64
CA LEU A 216 16.52 -2.87 3.52
C LEU A 216 17.82 -3.61 3.16
N SER A 217 17.66 -4.84 2.69
CA SER A 217 18.71 -5.76 2.30
C SER A 217 18.58 -6.11 0.82
N GLU A 218 19.63 -5.86 0.05
CA GLU A 218 19.69 -6.21 -1.38
C GLU A 218 19.44 -7.71 -1.61
N THR A 219 20.02 -8.56 -0.77
CA THR A 219 19.83 -10.01 -0.79
C THR A 219 18.37 -10.38 -0.54
N ALA A 220 17.71 -9.74 0.44
CA ALA A 220 16.32 -10.03 0.76
C ALA A 220 15.37 -9.59 -0.37
N ILE A 221 15.59 -8.41 -0.97
CA ILE A 221 14.86 -7.95 -2.16
C ILE A 221 15.03 -8.94 -3.31
N SER A 222 16.27 -9.37 -3.58
CA SER A 222 16.57 -10.36 -4.63
C SER A 222 15.88 -11.71 -4.40
N ASN A 223 15.72 -12.13 -3.14
CA ASN A 223 15.03 -13.36 -2.80
C ASN A 223 13.52 -13.26 -3.08
N ILE A 224 12.89 -12.15 -2.69
CA ILE A 224 11.48 -11.90 -2.96
C ILE A 224 11.21 -11.80 -4.47
N LYS A 225 12.00 -11.02 -5.21
CA LYS A 225 11.86 -10.93 -6.68
C LYS A 225 11.95 -12.30 -7.36
N ARG A 226 12.93 -13.13 -6.95
CA ARG A 226 13.09 -14.49 -7.49
C ARG A 226 11.90 -15.40 -7.15
N ALA A 227 11.36 -15.30 -5.94
CA ALA A 227 10.17 -16.07 -5.56
C ALA A 227 8.95 -15.65 -6.37
N MET A 228 8.72 -14.35 -6.57
CA MET A 228 7.62 -13.85 -7.39
C MET A 228 7.75 -14.28 -8.86
N ALA A 229 8.95 -14.27 -9.43
CA ALA A 229 9.17 -14.68 -10.82
C ALA A 229 8.99 -16.19 -11.07
N ARG A 230 9.42 -17.03 -10.12
CA ARG A 230 9.34 -18.50 -10.25
C ARG A 230 7.90 -19.01 -10.33
N GLU A 231 7.03 -18.48 -9.49
CA GLU A 231 5.63 -18.90 -9.42
C GLU A 231 4.80 -18.41 -10.63
N VAL A 232 5.26 -17.36 -11.33
CA VAL A 232 4.63 -16.93 -12.59
C VAL A 232 5.02 -17.83 -13.77
N ALA A 233 6.16 -18.51 -13.67
CA ALA A 233 6.67 -19.42 -14.69
C ALA A 233 6.24 -20.89 -14.50
N ALA A 234 5.64 -21.22 -13.34
CA ALA A 234 5.15 -22.55 -12.99
C ALA A 234 3.68 -22.73 -13.38
#